data_AF-A0A954V1I5-F1
#
_entry.id   AF-A0A954V1I5-F1
#
_cell.length_a   1.000
_cell.length_b   1.000
_cell.length_c   1.000
_cell.angle_alpha   90.00
_cell.angle_beta   90.00
_cell.angle_gamma   90.00
#
_symmetry.space_group_name_H-M   'P 1'
#
loop_
_entity.id
_entity.type
_entity.pdbx_description
1 polymer ?
#
loop_
_entity_poly.entity_id
_entity_poly.type
_entity_poly.pdbx_seq_one_letter_code
_entity_poly.pdbx_strand_id
1 'polypeptide(L)'
;MTPLIGRRFFLGSVVAGLGSATGWRASHAAENELQPGIAIGEVGLDEDLFAYIQRMSGSFDERLYKRLLGAANEFKEGDAIVGVSAADESSRVAARKLLANTRLESLDTHPPLRDNLFHFLQQGLEPETLAAFSQATLGQLKEYLLKATEAEIKPLIPGLSSDVIGCLVKLMSNHELISLGAKIFNPLPGSNIGAKGYLGARVQPNSPTDNVDDIRWQVFDAFAYAVGDVLVGTNPVSSEVASVLAVERTLQEVLVTFGVDHLLPHCVLSHIDVQAAAEEQQPGSTELWFQSIAGNDTANATFDVTIEKMVDYARRRQGRFGLYFETGQGAD
;
A
#
# COMPACT_ATOMS: atom_id res chain seq x y z
N MET A 1 -23.88 -19.25 -33.73
CA MET A 1 -24.33 -19.07 -32.33
C MET A 1 -23.20 -19.57 -31.45
N THR A 2 -22.35 -18.63 -31.03
CA THR A 2 -21.10 -18.88 -30.31
C THR A 2 -21.34 -18.52 -28.84
N PRO A 3 -21.07 -19.39 -27.86
CA PRO A 3 -21.40 -19.10 -26.47
C PRO A 3 -20.42 -18.07 -25.91
N LEU A 4 -20.97 -17.05 -25.26
CA LEU A 4 -20.25 -16.01 -24.53
C LEU A 4 -19.59 -16.62 -23.29
N ILE A 5 -18.26 -16.57 -23.24
CA ILE A 5 -17.46 -16.93 -22.08
C ILE A 5 -17.73 -15.90 -20.98
N GLY A 6 -18.20 -16.36 -19.82
CA GLY A 6 -18.52 -15.52 -18.67
C GLY A 6 -17.28 -14.86 -18.07
N ARG A 7 -17.41 -13.58 -17.69
CA ARG A 7 -16.38 -12.70 -17.10
C ARG A 7 -15.63 -13.32 -15.90
N ARG A 8 -16.22 -14.32 -15.23
CA ARG A 8 -15.63 -15.09 -14.12
C ARG A 8 -14.50 -16.04 -14.54
N PHE A 9 -14.45 -16.47 -15.80
CA PHE A 9 -13.41 -17.38 -16.30
C PHE A 9 -12.12 -16.63 -16.69
N PHE A 10 -12.24 -15.35 -17.05
CA PHE A 10 -11.11 -14.54 -17.52
C PHE A 10 -10.22 -14.01 -16.38
N LEU A 11 -10.78 -13.76 -15.19
CA LEU A 11 -10.02 -13.25 -14.05
C LEU A 11 -9.19 -14.34 -13.34
N GLY A 12 -9.58 -15.61 -13.43
CA GLY A 12 -8.81 -16.73 -12.87
C GLY A 12 -7.55 -17.10 -13.65
N SER A 13 -7.40 -16.60 -14.89
CA SER A 13 -6.29 -16.94 -15.78
C SER A 13 -5.17 -15.89 -15.80
N VAL A 14 -5.37 -14.71 -15.19
CA VAL A 14 -4.40 -13.60 -15.21
C VAL A 14 -3.42 -13.65 -14.02
N VAL A 15 -3.73 -14.39 -12.96
CA VAL A 15 -2.86 -14.54 -11.77
C VAL A 15 -2.00 -15.81 -11.81
N ALA A 16 -2.26 -16.75 -12.73
CA ALA A 16 -1.58 -18.04 -12.81
C ALA A 16 -0.51 -18.10 -13.92
N GLY A 17 0.28 -17.04 -14.06
CA GLY A 17 1.33 -16.94 -15.07
C GLY A 17 2.73 -16.86 -14.46
N LEU A 18 3.13 -17.86 -13.65
CA LEU A 18 4.51 -18.23 -13.33
C LEU A 18 4.47 -19.47 -12.41
N GLY A 19 4.31 -20.65 -13.03
CA GLY A 19 4.27 -21.92 -12.32
C GLY A 19 4.44 -23.07 -13.29
N SER A 20 5.64 -23.65 -13.30
CA SER A 20 6.04 -24.82 -14.08
C SER A 20 5.00 -25.93 -14.06
N ALA A 21 4.56 -26.35 -15.25
CA ALA A 21 3.59 -27.42 -15.47
C ALA A 21 4.20 -28.79 -15.21
N THR A 22 3.86 -29.43 -14.08
CA THR A 22 3.81 -30.90 -13.96
C THR A 22 2.80 -31.32 -12.89
N GLY A 23 1.77 -32.07 -13.30
CA GLY A 23 0.99 -32.93 -12.40
C GLY A 23 -0.38 -32.41 -11.94
N TRP A 24 -1.35 -32.29 -12.85
CA TRP A 24 -2.77 -32.22 -12.48
C TRP A 24 -3.21 -33.51 -11.77
N ARG A 25 -3.30 -33.46 -10.45
CA ARG A 25 -4.33 -34.19 -9.70
C ARG A 25 -5.35 -33.15 -9.27
N ALA A 26 -6.57 -33.29 -9.76
CA ALA A 26 -7.71 -32.51 -9.33
C ALA A 26 -8.00 -32.79 -7.85
N SER A 27 -7.31 -32.09 -6.95
CA SER A 27 -7.77 -31.89 -5.58
C SER A 27 -9.02 -31.03 -5.66
N HIS A 28 -10.14 -31.53 -5.13
CA HIS A 28 -11.35 -30.74 -4.95
C HIS A 28 -10.98 -29.39 -4.33
N ALA A 29 -11.10 -28.31 -5.10
CA ALA A 29 -11.18 -26.98 -4.53
C ALA A 29 -12.40 -27.01 -3.62
N ALA A 30 -12.16 -27.02 -2.31
CA ALA A 30 -13.23 -26.75 -1.36
C ALA A 30 -13.86 -25.43 -1.83
N GLU A 31 -15.18 -25.43 -2.04
CA GLU A 31 -15.93 -24.19 -2.03
C GLU A 31 -15.57 -23.53 -0.69
N ASN A 32 -14.71 -22.50 -0.72
CA ASN A 32 -14.42 -21.70 0.46
C ASN A 32 -15.74 -20.99 0.79
N GLU A 33 -16.59 -21.64 1.58
CA GLU A 33 -17.73 -20.99 2.19
C GLU A 33 -17.18 -19.78 2.96
N LEU A 34 -17.61 -18.58 2.54
CA LEU A 34 -17.25 -17.35 3.21
C LEU A 34 -17.59 -17.50 4.69
N GLN A 35 -16.62 -17.19 5.56
CA GLN A 35 -16.86 -17.21 6.99
C GLN A 35 -18.03 -16.26 7.30
N PRO A 36 -18.99 -16.68 8.15
CA PRO A 36 -20.09 -15.80 8.52
C PRO A 36 -19.53 -14.54 9.17
N GLY A 37 -19.92 -13.38 8.62
CA GLY A 37 -19.48 -12.09 9.13
C GLY A 37 -19.85 -11.88 10.59
N ILE A 38 -19.22 -10.90 11.24
CA ILE A 38 -19.53 -10.57 12.63
C ILE A 38 -20.84 -9.79 12.73
N ALA A 39 -21.81 -10.34 13.45
CA ALA A 39 -23.01 -9.64 13.88
C ALA A 39 -22.68 -8.81 15.12
N ILE A 40 -23.02 -7.53 15.10
CA ILE A 40 -22.82 -6.61 16.22
C ILE A 40 -24.18 -6.17 16.73
N GLY A 41 -24.42 -6.40 18.04
CA GLY A 41 -25.69 -6.07 18.68
C GLY A 41 -25.83 -4.58 18.98
N GLU A 42 -26.69 -4.25 19.93
CA GLU A 42 -26.88 -2.86 20.35
C GLU A 42 -25.58 -2.27 20.93
N VAL A 43 -25.29 -1.05 20.48
CA VAL A 43 -24.11 -0.25 20.87
C VAL A 43 -24.60 1.00 21.61
N GLY A 44 -24.04 1.21 22.80
CA GLY A 44 -24.31 2.40 23.62
C GLY A 44 -24.02 3.71 22.89
N LEU A 45 -24.54 4.83 23.38
CA LEU A 45 -24.41 6.13 22.71
C LEU A 45 -22.93 6.56 22.62
N ASP A 46 -22.24 6.54 23.74
CA ASP A 46 -20.82 6.90 23.89
C ASP A 46 -19.93 5.67 24.12
N GLU A 47 -20.44 4.47 23.80
CA GLU A 47 -19.68 3.24 23.95
C GLU A 47 -18.57 3.19 22.88
N ASP A 48 -17.33 3.02 23.33
CA ASP A 48 -16.19 2.79 22.46
C ASP A 48 -15.92 1.30 22.26
N LEU A 49 -14.97 1.01 21.37
CA LEU A 49 -14.65 -0.34 20.97
C LEU A 49 -14.14 -1.21 22.14
N PHE A 50 -13.41 -0.62 23.10
CA PHE A 50 -12.86 -1.35 24.26
C PHE A 50 -13.94 -1.60 25.31
N ALA A 51 -14.82 -0.63 25.57
CA ALA A 51 -15.96 -0.78 26.46
C ALA A 51 -16.92 -1.87 25.95
N TYR A 52 -17.16 -1.92 24.64
CA TYR A 52 -17.95 -2.98 24.02
C TYR A 52 -17.31 -4.36 24.21
N ILE A 53 -16.00 -4.49 23.92
CA ILE A 53 -15.27 -5.75 24.14
C ILE A 53 -15.34 -6.19 25.61
N GLN A 54 -15.10 -5.25 26.54
CA GLN A 54 -15.17 -5.52 27.96
C GLN A 54 -16.57 -5.99 28.39
N ARG A 55 -17.63 -5.40 27.84
CA ARG A 55 -19.02 -5.81 28.11
C ARG A 55 -19.34 -7.19 27.53
N MET A 56 -18.86 -7.50 26.34
CA MET A 56 -19.18 -8.75 25.63
C MET A 56 -18.35 -9.94 26.10
N SER A 57 -17.08 -9.72 26.42
CA SER A 57 -16.11 -10.78 26.74
C SER A 57 -15.61 -10.75 28.19
N GLY A 58 -15.95 -9.72 28.98
CA GLY A 58 -15.53 -9.56 30.37
C GLY A 58 -14.04 -9.20 30.55
N SER A 59 -13.27 -9.16 29.47
CA SER A 59 -11.86 -8.80 29.40
C SER A 59 -11.50 -8.40 27.96
N PHE A 60 -10.31 -7.85 27.74
CA PHE A 60 -9.83 -7.58 26.39
C PHE A 60 -9.65 -8.89 25.59
N ASP A 61 -10.40 -9.02 24.50
CA ASP A 61 -10.33 -10.13 23.55
C ASP A 61 -9.76 -9.63 22.22
N GLU A 62 -8.52 -9.99 21.93
CA GLU A 62 -7.80 -9.57 20.73
C GLU A 62 -8.47 -10.06 19.43
N ARG A 63 -9.08 -11.25 19.45
CA ARG A 63 -9.76 -11.80 18.28
C ARG A 63 -11.03 -11.00 18.00
N LEU A 64 -11.80 -10.67 19.03
CA LEU A 64 -12.97 -9.80 18.89
C LEU A 64 -12.55 -8.40 18.42
N TYR A 65 -11.50 -7.83 19.00
CA TYR A 65 -10.92 -6.55 18.61
C TYR A 65 -10.65 -6.48 17.10
N LYS A 66 -9.85 -7.42 16.58
CA LYS A 66 -9.52 -7.51 15.14
C LYS A 66 -10.77 -7.63 14.27
N ARG A 67 -11.75 -8.43 14.68
CA ARG A 67 -13.01 -8.60 13.94
C ARG A 67 -13.85 -7.33 13.95
N LEU A 68 -13.89 -6.56 15.03
CA LEU A 68 -14.58 -5.27 15.09
C LEU A 68 -13.91 -4.23 14.18
N LEU A 69 -12.57 -4.18 14.16
CA LEU A 69 -11.82 -3.31 13.23
C LEU A 69 -12.05 -3.68 11.76
N GLY A 70 -12.13 -4.98 11.45
CA GLY A 70 -12.49 -5.47 10.12
C GLY A 70 -13.94 -5.14 9.75
N ALA A 71 -14.86 -5.30 10.70
CA ALA A 71 -16.28 -5.03 10.48
C ALA A 71 -16.58 -3.57 10.14
N ALA A 72 -15.73 -2.63 10.57
CA ALA A 72 -15.84 -1.22 10.23
C ALA A 72 -15.44 -0.88 8.78
N ASN A 73 -14.75 -1.78 8.06
CA ASN A 73 -14.45 -1.58 6.63
C ASN A 73 -15.74 -1.53 5.80
N GLU A 74 -15.67 -0.94 4.60
CA GLU A 74 -16.62 -1.31 3.53
C GLU A 74 -16.47 -2.80 3.17
N PHE A 75 -17.49 -3.40 2.56
CA PHE A 75 -17.39 -4.81 2.18
C PHE A 75 -16.22 -5.07 1.21
N LYS A 76 -15.38 -6.03 1.57
CA LYS A 76 -14.28 -6.56 0.76
C LYS A 76 -14.30 -8.08 0.85
N GLU A 77 -14.11 -8.76 -0.28
CA GLU A 77 -14.10 -10.23 -0.33
C GLU A 77 -12.96 -10.83 0.50
N GLY A 78 -11.76 -10.21 0.48
CA GLY A 78 -10.64 -10.62 1.32
C GLY A 78 -10.96 -10.63 2.82
N ASP A 79 -11.62 -9.59 3.32
CA ASP A 79 -12.04 -9.49 4.72
C ASP A 79 -13.05 -10.59 5.10
N ALA A 80 -13.91 -10.99 4.16
CA ALA A 80 -14.87 -12.07 4.36
C ALA A 80 -14.20 -13.44 4.36
N ILE A 81 -13.21 -13.66 3.49
CA ILE A 81 -12.41 -14.90 3.45
C ILE A 81 -11.70 -15.13 4.79
N VAL A 82 -11.14 -14.07 5.39
CA VAL A 82 -10.44 -14.18 6.69
C VAL A 82 -11.36 -13.99 7.91
N GLY A 83 -12.67 -13.85 7.70
CA GLY A 83 -13.68 -13.85 8.76
C GLY A 83 -13.75 -12.59 9.63
N VAL A 84 -13.30 -11.44 9.09
CA VAL A 84 -13.33 -10.15 9.78
C VAL A 84 -14.38 -9.18 9.23
N SER A 85 -15.07 -9.50 8.14
CA SER A 85 -16.13 -8.66 7.59
C SER A 85 -17.37 -8.59 8.52
N ALA A 86 -18.10 -7.48 8.48
CA ALA A 86 -19.42 -7.37 9.11
C ALA A 86 -20.41 -8.38 8.51
N ALA A 87 -21.34 -8.90 9.32
CA ALA A 87 -22.41 -9.78 8.86
C ALA A 87 -23.40 -9.06 7.93
N ASP A 88 -23.67 -7.79 8.22
CA ASP A 88 -24.61 -6.94 7.52
C ASP A 88 -24.26 -5.45 7.72
N GLU A 89 -25.04 -4.58 7.07
CA GLU A 89 -24.82 -3.13 7.16
C GLU A 89 -25.10 -2.57 8.55
N SER A 90 -26.06 -3.15 9.29
CA SER A 90 -26.33 -2.75 10.68
C SER A 90 -25.10 -2.97 11.55
N SER A 91 -24.44 -4.12 11.39
CA SER A 91 -23.22 -4.46 12.10
C SER A 91 -22.06 -3.56 11.68
N ARG A 92 -21.93 -3.21 10.39
CA ARG A 92 -20.91 -2.26 9.92
C ARG A 92 -21.09 -0.88 10.55
N VAL A 93 -22.32 -0.36 10.57
CA VAL A 93 -22.64 0.92 11.22
C VAL A 93 -22.34 0.88 12.71
N ALA A 94 -22.69 -0.22 13.39
CA ALA A 94 -22.38 -0.42 14.80
C ALA A 94 -20.86 -0.44 15.06
N ALA A 95 -20.08 -1.18 14.25
CA ALA A 95 -18.62 -1.19 14.32
C ALA A 95 -18.02 0.21 14.13
N ARG A 96 -18.51 0.96 13.13
CA ARG A 96 -18.06 2.33 12.87
C ARG A 96 -18.39 3.28 14.01
N LYS A 97 -19.54 3.11 14.67
CA LYS A 97 -19.92 3.90 15.85
C LYS A 97 -18.95 3.64 17.02
N LEU A 98 -18.68 2.38 17.33
CA LEU A 98 -17.69 2.00 18.35
C LEU A 98 -16.32 2.59 18.05
N LEU A 99 -15.88 2.46 16.79
CA LEU A 99 -14.58 2.95 16.35
C LEU A 99 -14.51 4.49 16.38
N ALA A 100 -15.56 5.20 16.00
CA ALA A 100 -15.63 6.66 16.07
C ALA A 100 -15.55 7.21 17.50
N ASN A 101 -16.06 6.46 18.49
CA ASN A 101 -15.99 6.80 19.91
C ASN A 101 -14.63 6.44 20.55
N THR A 102 -13.77 5.69 19.85
CA THR A 102 -12.49 5.21 20.38
C THR A 102 -11.44 6.32 20.36
N ARG A 103 -10.68 6.45 21.45
CA ARG A 103 -9.57 7.40 21.57
C ARG A 103 -8.39 6.99 20.70
N LEU A 104 -7.65 7.97 20.17
CA LEU A 104 -6.47 7.70 19.33
C LEU A 104 -5.42 6.87 20.08
N GLU A 105 -5.07 7.30 21.29
CA GLU A 105 -4.11 6.62 22.17
C GLU A 105 -4.50 5.16 22.47
N SER A 106 -5.79 4.84 22.52
CA SER A 106 -6.25 3.47 22.78
C SER A 106 -5.88 2.52 21.62
N LEU A 107 -5.83 3.02 20.38
CA LEU A 107 -5.40 2.24 19.21
C LEU A 107 -3.88 2.05 19.22
N ASP A 108 -3.12 3.11 19.51
CA ASP A 108 -1.66 3.05 19.56
C ASP A 108 -1.17 2.12 20.68
N THR A 109 -1.88 2.11 21.81
CA THR A 109 -1.59 1.21 22.93
C THR A 109 -2.09 -0.20 22.70
N HIS A 110 -2.97 -0.45 21.73
CA HIS A 110 -3.52 -1.78 21.39
C HIS A 110 -3.56 -1.97 19.85
N PRO A 111 -2.40 -1.98 19.18
CA PRO A 111 -2.38 -2.17 17.74
C PRO A 111 -2.89 -3.59 17.39
N PRO A 112 -3.50 -3.77 16.21
CA PRO A 112 -3.96 -5.07 15.75
C PRO A 112 -2.80 -6.06 15.58
N LEU A 113 -1.58 -5.60 15.32
CA LEU A 113 -0.40 -6.44 15.26
C LEU A 113 0.77 -5.74 15.95
N ARG A 114 1.50 -6.47 16.80
CA ARG A 114 2.74 -6.01 17.41
C ARG A 114 3.90 -6.86 16.92
N ASP A 115 4.64 -6.32 15.95
CA ASP A 115 5.85 -6.90 15.39
C ASP A 115 6.97 -5.85 15.33
N ASN A 116 8.11 -6.18 14.73
CA ASN A 116 9.23 -5.23 14.64
C ASN A 116 8.88 -4.04 13.75
N LEU A 117 8.06 -4.23 12.71
CA LEU A 117 7.59 -3.15 11.86
C LEU A 117 6.77 -2.13 12.65
N PHE A 118 5.82 -2.59 13.47
CA PHE A 118 5.09 -1.71 14.38
C PHE A 118 6.06 -0.90 15.26
N HIS A 119 7.03 -1.55 15.91
CA HIS A 119 7.99 -0.87 16.78
C HIS A 119 8.86 0.15 16.02
N PHE A 120 9.28 -0.19 14.79
CA PHE A 120 10.04 0.71 13.93
C PHE A 120 9.23 1.95 13.52
N LEU A 121 7.97 1.77 13.14
CA LEU A 121 7.07 2.88 12.80
C LEU A 121 6.83 3.81 14.00
N GLN A 122 6.63 3.25 15.20
CA GLN A 122 6.42 4.03 16.42
C GLN A 122 7.63 4.90 16.78
N GLN A 123 8.86 4.45 16.48
CA GLN A 123 10.08 5.26 16.71
C GLN A 123 10.16 6.49 15.81
N GLY A 124 9.46 6.48 14.67
CA GLY A 124 9.43 7.60 13.72
C GLY A 124 8.33 8.62 13.98
N LEU A 125 7.48 8.40 15.00
CA LEU A 125 6.40 9.33 15.33
C LEU A 125 6.91 10.52 16.14
N GLU A 126 6.24 11.66 15.98
CA GLU A 126 6.41 12.88 16.78
C GLU A 126 5.10 13.16 17.57
N PRO A 127 4.84 12.48 18.71
CA PRO A 127 3.55 12.52 19.41
C PRO A 127 3.12 13.92 19.88
N GLU A 128 4.08 14.81 20.13
CA GLU A 128 3.85 16.20 20.51
C GLU A 128 3.06 16.99 19.45
N THR A 129 3.16 16.59 18.18
CA THR A 129 2.39 17.20 17.09
C THR A 129 0.88 16.96 17.23
N LEU A 130 0.48 15.93 17.97
CA LEU A 130 -0.91 15.60 18.28
C LEU A 130 -1.34 15.99 19.71
N ALA A 131 -0.57 16.83 20.42
CA ALA A 131 -0.92 17.21 21.80
C ALA A 131 -2.36 17.75 21.95
N ALA A 132 -2.83 18.53 20.96
CA ALA A 132 -4.21 19.04 20.90
C ALA A 132 -5.29 17.95 20.76
N PHE A 133 -4.90 16.75 20.32
CA PHE A 133 -5.75 15.57 20.12
C PHE A 133 -5.52 14.47 21.16
N SER A 134 -4.75 14.74 22.23
CA SER A 134 -4.40 13.75 23.26
C SER A 134 -5.59 13.03 23.91
N GLN A 135 -6.76 13.67 23.97
CA GLN A 135 -8.01 13.08 24.49
C GLN A 135 -9.08 12.91 23.40
N ALA A 136 -8.72 13.12 22.14
CA ALA A 136 -9.66 13.09 21.04
C ALA A 136 -10.02 11.65 20.66
N THR A 137 -11.25 11.48 20.18
CA THR A 137 -11.68 10.26 19.51
C THR A 137 -11.37 10.29 18.01
N LEU A 138 -11.40 9.14 17.35
CA LEU A 138 -11.32 9.07 15.89
C LEU A 138 -12.41 9.89 15.19
N GLY A 139 -13.63 9.92 15.74
CA GLY A 139 -14.73 10.73 15.22
C GLY A 139 -14.42 12.22 15.27
N GLN A 140 -13.86 12.71 16.39
CA GLN A 140 -13.45 14.10 16.53
C GLN A 140 -12.29 14.47 15.60
N LEU A 141 -11.30 13.58 15.44
CA LEU A 141 -10.22 13.76 14.48
C LEU A 141 -10.75 13.81 13.03
N LYS A 142 -11.66 12.90 12.65
CA LYS A 142 -12.33 12.91 11.34
C LYS A 142 -13.00 14.26 11.09
N GLU A 143 -13.84 14.72 12.02
CA GLU A 143 -14.56 15.98 11.88
C GLU A 143 -13.63 17.19 11.72
N TYR A 144 -12.52 17.20 12.46
CA TYR A 144 -11.49 18.23 12.33
C TYR A 144 -10.86 18.21 10.94
N LEU A 145 -10.35 17.06 10.48
CA LEU A 145 -9.64 16.93 9.21
C LEU A 145 -10.52 17.30 8.00
N LEU A 146 -11.81 17.01 8.06
CA LEU A 146 -12.75 17.38 6.99
C LEU A 146 -12.95 18.90 6.87
N LYS A 147 -12.75 19.66 7.94
CA LYS A 147 -12.91 21.12 7.97
C LYS A 147 -11.57 21.85 7.81
N ALA A 148 -10.49 21.26 8.30
CA ALA A 148 -9.16 21.84 8.29
C ALA A 148 -8.62 22.09 6.87
N THR A 149 -7.75 23.09 6.78
CA THR A 149 -6.91 23.43 5.63
C THR A 149 -5.65 22.57 5.60
N GLU A 150 -4.98 22.50 4.45
CA GLU A 150 -3.71 21.77 4.33
C GLU A 150 -2.66 22.24 5.35
N ALA A 151 -2.55 23.55 5.58
CA ALA A 151 -1.59 24.14 6.52
C ALA A 151 -1.86 23.75 7.99
N GLU A 152 -3.12 23.43 8.33
CA GLU A 152 -3.51 22.94 9.66
C GLU A 152 -3.34 21.42 9.80
N ILE A 153 -3.43 20.67 8.69
CA ILE A 153 -3.29 19.21 8.69
C ILE A 153 -1.82 18.79 8.69
N LYS A 154 -0.99 19.43 7.85
CA LYS A 154 0.42 19.06 7.64
C LYS A 154 1.22 18.91 8.94
N PRO A 155 1.09 19.80 9.94
CA PRO A 155 1.81 19.65 11.20
C PRO A 155 1.40 18.41 12.01
N LEU A 156 0.21 17.85 11.81
CA LEU A 156 -0.29 16.70 12.58
C LEU A 156 0.21 15.36 12.05
N ILE A 157 0.61 15.31 10.77
CA ILE A 157 0.98 14.06 10.07
C ILE A 157 2.06 13.27 10.82
N PRO A 158 3.16 13.88 11.31
CA PRO A 158 4.22 13.13 12.00
C PRO A 158 3.79 12.42 13.28
N GLY A 159 2.70 12.83 13.93
CA GLY A 159 2.19 12.18 15.13
C GLY A 159 1.16 11.07 14.86
N LEU A 160 0.63 10.96 13.64
CA LEU A 160 -0.41 9.99 13.30
C LEU A 160 0.19 8.62 12.98
N SER A 161 -0.12 7.62 13.80
CA SER A 161 0.28 6.24 13.53
C SER A 161 -0.47 5.61 12.36
N SER A 162 0.11 4.58 11.73
CA SER A 162 -0.53 3.81 10.68
C SER A 162 -1.86 3.19 11.12
N ASP A 163 -1.97 2.75 12.37
CA ASP A 163 -3.20 2.16 12.92
C ASP A 163 -4.31 3.21 13.09
N VAL A 164 -3.96 4.41 13.57
CA VAL A 164 -4.89 5.54 13.65
C VAL A 164 -5.36 5.94 12.25
N ILE A 165 -4.45 6.10 11.29
CA ILE A 165 -4.79 6.43 9.89
C ILE A 165 -5.68 5.35 9.27
N GLY A 166 -5.29 4.08 9.43
CA GLY A 166 -6.01 2.93 8.91
C GLY A 166 -7.40 2.79 9.50
N CYS A 167 -7.60 3.16 10.77
CA CYS A 167 -8.91 3.18 11.40
C CYS A 167 -9.75 4.41 11.01
N LEU A 168 -9.12 5.57 10.88
CA LEU A 168 -9.77 6.82 10.49
C LEU A 168 -10.47 6.71 9.12
N VAL A 169 -9.78 6.15 8.12
CA VAL A 169 -10.32 6.02 6.77
C VAL A 169 -11.54 5.08 6.70
N LYS A 170 -11.67 4.13 7.63
CA LYS A 170 -12.86 3.25 7.73
C LYS A 170 -14.13 4.01 8.07
N LEU A 171 -14.00 5.18 8.70
CA LEU A 171 -15.12 6.03 9.10
C LEU A 171 -15.56 6.99 8.00
N MET A 172 -14.84 7.07 6.88
CA MET A 172 -15.08 8.04 5.82
C MET A 172 -15.83 7.42 4.65
N SER A 173 -16.81 8.15 4.13
CA SER A 173 -17.42 7.88 2.83
C SER A 173 -16.44 8.21 1.69
N ASN A 174 -16.73 7.71 0.48
CA ASN A 174 -15.94 8.06 -0.71
C ASN A 174 -15.85 9.58 -0.94
N HIS A 175 -16.95 10.32 -0.68
CA HIS A 175 -16.94 11.78 -0.82
C HIS A 175 -16.01 12.45 0.19
N GLU A 176 -16.01 11.99 1.43
CA GLU A 176 -15.12 12.49 2.48
C GLU A 176 -13.65 12.17 2.18
N LEU A 177 -13.35 10.95 1.72
CA LEU A 177 -12.00 10.55 1.29
C LEU A 177 -11.50 11.41 0.12
N ILE A 178 -12.33 11.64 -0.89
CA ILE A 178 -12.00 12.52 -2.03
C ILE A 178 -11.80 13.96 -1.56
N SER A 179 -12.68 14.47 -0.69
CA SER A 179 -12.62 15.83 -0.17
C SER A 179 -11.36 16.08 0.65
N LEU A 180 -10.97 15.12 1.50
CA LEU A 180 -9.73 15.19 2.28
C LEU A 180 -8.49 15.04 1.39
N GLY A 181 -8.48 14.03 0.50
CA GLY A 181 -7.37 13.76 -0.41
C GLY A 181 -7.10 14.90 -1.39
N ALA A 182 -8.13 15.64 -1.82
CA ALA A 182 -7.99 16.79 -2.71
C ALA A 182 -7.36 18.03 -2.04
N LYS A 183 -7.07 17.99 -0.74
CA LYS A 183 -6.45 19.09 0.02
C LYS A 183 -4.98 18.85 0.35
N ILE A 184 -4.53 17.61 0.49
CA ILE A 184 -3.22 17.27 1.05
C ILE A 184 -2.29 16.85 -0.10
N PHE A 185 -1.26 17.65 -0.37
CA PHE A 185 -0.30 17.43 -1.46
C PHE A 185 1.10 17.20 -0.91
N ASN A 186 1.82 16.20 -1.42
CA ASN A 186 3.17 15.86 -0.99
C ASN A 186 4.14 16.00 -2.18
N PRO A 187 4.52 17.23 -2.56
CA PRO A 187 5.39 17.44 -3.72
C PRO A 187 6.79 16.90 -3.45
N LEU A 188 7.34 16.15 -4.41
CA LEU A 188 8.74 15.72 -4.35
C LEU A 188 9.66 16.93 -4.58
N PRO A 189 10.68 17.16 -3.71
CA PRO A 189 11.58 18.30 -3.84
C PRO A 189 12.22 18.39 -5.24
N GLY A 190 12.20 19.58 -5.82
CA GLY A 190 12.78 19.82 -7.14
C GLY A 190 11.94 19.33 -8.34
N SER A 191 10.71 18.87 -8.13
CA SER A 191 9.80 18.46 -9.20
C SER A 191 8.36 18.92 -8.95
N ASN A 192 7.47 18.72 -9.93
CA ASN A 192 6.03 18.92 -9.77
C ASN A 192 5.27 17.64 -9.36
N ILE A 193 5.96 16.49 -9.25
CA ILE A 193 5.32 15.23 -8.87
C ILE A 193 4.72 15.39 -7.47
N GLY A 194 3.42 15.11 -7.32
CA GLY A 194 2.69 15.25 -6.07
C GLY A 194 2.23 16.68 -5.75
N ALA A 195 2.51 17.65 -6.62
CA ALA A 195 2.03 19.03 -6.47
C ALA A 195 0.57 19.20 -6.89
N LYS A 196 -0.09 20.21 -6.32
CA LYS A 196 -1.47 20.54 -6.65
C LYS A 196 -1.60 20.94 -8.12
N GLY A 197 -2.55 20.31 -8.82
CA GLY A 197 -2.81 20.56 -10.24
C GLY A 197 -1.88 19.81 -11.20
N TYR A 198 -1.01 18.93 -10.67
CA TYR A 198 -0.13 18.10 -11.47
C TYR A 198 -0.57 16.63 -11.40
N LEU A 199 -0.82 16.02 -12.55
CA LEU A 199 -1.13 14.59 -12.67
C LEU A 199 0.02 13.92 -13.40
N GLY A 200 0.79 13.11 -12.68
CA GLY A 200 1.91 12.35 -13.23
C GLY A 200 1.54 10.90 -13.51
N ALA A 201 2.29 10.27 -14.41
CA ALA A 201 2.13 8.88 -14.81
C ALA A 201 3.48 8.17 -14.94
N ARG A 202 3.53 6.93 -14.43
CA ARG A 202 4.59 5.96 -14.74
C ARG A 202 4.33 5.40 -16.14
N VAL A 203 5.38 5.29 -16.96
CA VAL A 203 5.37 4.36 -18.09
C VAL A 203 6.01 3.05 -17.65
N GLN A 204 5.32 1.94 -17.91
CA GLN A 204 5.84 0.61 -17.64
C GLN A 204 5.95 -0.24 -18.91
N PRO A 205 7.06 -0.11 -19.66
CA PRO A 205 7.28 -0.86 -20.89
C PRO A 205 7.74 -2.28 -20.54
N ASN A 206 6.81 -3.22 -20.45
CA ASN A 206 7.11 -4.62 -20.14
C ASN A 206 7.26 -5.44 -21.42
N SER A 207 8.25 -6.31 -21.46
CA SER A 207 8.43 -7.31 -22.52
C SER A 207 8.28 -8.71 -21.93
N PRO A 208 7.53 -9.64 -22.56
CA PRO A 208 7.44 -11.03 -22.11
C PRO A 208 8.77 -11.80 -22.05
N THR A 209 9.81 -11.27 -22.69
CA THR A 209 11.16 -11.87 -22.75
C THR A 209 12.27 -10.87 -22.40
N ASP A 210 11.94 -9.74 -21.77
CA ASP A 210 12.88 -8.63 -21.52
C ASP A 210 13.63 -8.14 -22.78
N ASN A 211 13.01 -8.27 -23.96
CA ASN A 211 13.54 -7.74 -25.21
C ASN A 211 13.66 -6.20 -25.14
N VAL A 212 14.89 -5.72 -25.22
CA VAL A 212 15.23 -4.30 -25.11
C VAL A 212 14.65 -3.44 -26.25
N ASP A 213 14.46 -4.00 -27.45
CA ASP A 213 13.85 -3.27 -28.56
C ASP A 213 12.35 -3.08 -28.33
N ASP A 214 11.65 -4.11 -27.86
CA ASP A 214 10.22 -4.02 -27.51
C ASP A 214 9.98 -3.01 -26.39
N ILE A 215 10.85 -3.02 -25.38
CA ILE A 215 10.82 -2.06 -24.27
C ILE A 215 11.02 -0.65 -24.81
N ARG A 216 12.03 -0.42 -25.65
CA ARG A 216 12.33 0.88 -26.24
C ARG A 216 11.16 1.44 -27.05
N TRP A 217 10.52 0.60 -27.89
CA TRP A 217 9.37 1.03 -28.68
C TRP A 217 8.17 1.43 -27.82
N GLN A 218 7.93 0.74 -26.71
CA GLN A 218 6.87 1.11 -25.77
C GLN A 218 7.16 2.44 -25.06
N VAL A 219 8.43 2.74 -24.74
CA VAL A 219 8.82 4.06 -24.19
C VAL A 219 8.52 5.16 -25.21
N PHE A 220 8.86 4.95 -26.49
CA PHE A 220 8.59 5.92 -27.55
C PHE A 220 7.09 6.17 -27.74
N ASP A 221 6.28 5.12 -27.72
CA ASP A 221 4.82 5.25 -27.77
C ASP A 221 4.29 6.07 -26.59
N ALA A 222 4.72 5.77 -25.36
CA ALA A 222 4.32 6.52 -24.17
C ALA A 222 4.73 8.00 -24.22
N PHE A 223 5.93 8.30 -24.70
CA PHE A 223 6.41 9.67 -24.86
C PHE A 223 5.58 10.46 -25.88
N ALA A 224 5.02 9.80 -26.91
CA ALA A 224 4.09 10.44 -27.84
C ALA A 224 2.79 10.92 -27.17
N TYR A 225 2.44 10.35 -26.01
CA TYR A 225 1.31 10.77 -25.16
C TYR A 225 1.73 11.56 -23.91
N ALA A 226 2.99 11.97 -23.81
CA ALA A 226 3.56 12.66 -22.64
C ALA A 226 3.41 11.88 -21.31
N VAL A 227 3.60 10.55 -21.37
CA VAL A 227 3.55 9.65 -20.21
C VAL A 227 4.97 9.22 -19.82
N GLY A 228 5.25 9.14 -18.51
CA GLY A 228 6.55 8.69 -17.97
C GLY A 228 7.25 9.71 -17.07
N ASP A 229 6.57 10.81 -16.75
CA ASP A 229 7.10 11.90 -15.93
C ASP A 229 7.35 11.51 -14.48
N VAL A 230 6.63 10.50 -13.97
CA VAL A 230 6.88 9.94 -12.62
C VAL A 230 8.04 8.96 -12.64
N LEU A 231 8.07 8.07 -13.63
CA LEU A 231 9.06 7.00 -13.77
C LEU A 231 8.95 6.35 -15.15
N VAL A 232 10.10 6.11 -15.78
CA VAL A 232 10.24 5.18 -16.90
C VAL A 232 10.80 3.87 -16.36
N GLY A 233 9.96 2.85 -16.16
CA GLY A 233 10.45 1.64 -15.50
C GLY A 233 9.81 0.33 -15.91
N THR A 234 10.60 -0.72 -16.04
CA THR A 234 10.16 -2.04 -16.52
C THR A 234 10.04 -3.01 -15.35
N ASN A 235 8.96 -3.79 -15.30
CA ASN A 235 8.92 -4.97 -14.45
C ASN A 235 9.53 -6.15 -15.24
N PRO A 236 10.72 -6.63 -14.86
CA PRO A 236 11.44 -7.62 -15.65
C PRO A 236 10.86 -9.02 -15.45
N VAL A 237 11.00 -9.87 -16.46
CA VAL A 237 10.72 -11.31 -16.36
C VAL A 237 11.87 -12.03 -15.67
N SER A 238 13.10 -11.66 -16.00
CA SER A 238 14.32 -12.24 -15.43
C SER A 238 14.79 -11.47 -14.20
N SER A 239 15.17 -12.21 -13.16
CA SER A 239 15.84 -11.66 -11.97
C SER A 239 17.37 -11.74 -12.05
N GLU A 240 17.92 -12.12 -13.21
CA GLU A 240 19.37 -12.14 -13.41
C GLU A 240 19.93 -10.73 -13.54
N VAL A 241 21.00 -10.43 -12.80
CA VAL A 241 21.64 -9.09 -12.77
C VAL A 241 22.00 -8.61 -14.18
N ALA A 242 22.49 -9.51 -15.05
CA ALA A 242 22.83 -9.15 -16.42
C ALA A 242 21.61 -8.74 -17.28
N SER A 243 20.44 -9.35 -17.04
CA SER A 243 19.20 -8.99 -17.73
C SER A 243 18.70 -7.64 -17.25
N VAL A 244 18.64 -7.45 -15.92
CA VAL A 244 18.28 -6.18 -15.29
C VAL A 244 19.16 -5.05 -15.80
N LEU A 245 20.48 -5.25 -15.84
CA LEU A 245 21.42 -4.24 -16.31
C LEU A 245 21.23 -3.89 -17.80
N ALA A 246 20.91 -4.89 -18.64
CA ALA A 246 20.63 -4.64 -20.06
C ALA A 246 19.38 -3.76 -20.26
N VAL A 247 18.34 -3.99 -19.45
CA VAL A 247 17.13 -3.16 -19.48
C VAL A 247 17.39 -1.77 -18.88
N GLU A 248 18.07 -1.67 -17.73
CA GLU A 248 18.45 -0.38 -17.12
C GLU A 248 19.20 0.51 -18.11
N ARG A 249 20.22 -0.04 -18.79
CA ARG A 249 20.96 0.67 -19.85
C ARG A 249 20.06 1.12 -20.98
N THR A 250 19.13 0.28 -21.41
CA THR A 250 18.19 0.62 -22.50
C THR A 250 17.32 1.81 -22.13
N LEU A 251 16.78 1.83 -20.90
CA LEU A 251 15.97 2.95 -20.41
C LEU A 251 16.83 4.22 -20.28
N GLN A 252 18.01 4.11 -19.68
CA GLN A 252 18.95 5.22 -19.53
C GLN A 252 19.38 5.81 -20.89
N GLU A 253 19.71 4.96 -21.86
CA GLU A 253 20.10 5.37 -23.22
C GLU A 253 19.00 6.20 -23.88
N VAL A 254 17.73 5.81 -23.73
CA VAL A 254 16.61 6.61 -24.24
C VAL A 254 16.59 7.98 -23.55
N LEU A 255 16.63 8.03 -22.22
CA LEU A 255 16.57 9.30 -21.50
C LEU A 255 17.72 10.25 -21.87
N VAL A 256 18.95 9.73 -21.95
CA VAL A 256 20.14 10.50 -22.34
C VAL A 256 20.05 10.96 -23.79
N THR A 257 19.59 10.10 -24.71
CA THR A 257 19.46 10.45 -26.13
C THR A 257 18.49 11.61 -26.36
N PHE A 258 17.39 11.64 -25.61
CA PHE A 258 16.41 12.73 -25.67
C PHE A 258 16.78 13.92 -24.75
N GLY A 259 17.85 13.81 -23.96
CA GLY A 259 18.33 14.85 -23.05
C GLY A 259 17.37 15.11 -21.88
N VAL A 260 16.65 14.09 -21.40
CA VAL A 260 15.63 14.19 -20.33
C VAL A 260 15.98 13.38 -19.09
N ASP A 261 17.17 12.77 -19.03
CA ASP A 261 17.75 12.07 -17.88
C ASP A 261 17.83 12.97 -16.63
N HIS A 262 18.11 14.26 -16.82
CA HIS A 262 18.09 15.26 -15.75
C HIS A 262 16.67 15.63 -15.27
N LEU A 263 15.61 15.05 -15.81
CA LEU A 263 14.22 15.27 -15.38
C LEU A 263 13.55 13.98 -14.90
N LEU A 264 13.72 12.89 -15.65
CA LEU A 264 12.95 11.66 -15.47
C LEU A 264 13.81 10.58 -14.80
N PRO A 265 13.30 9.87 -13.78
CA PRO A 265 13.96 8.68 -13.28
C PRO A 265 13.68 7.46 -14.17
N HIS A 266 14.60 6.51 -14.16
CA HIS A 266 14.40 5.16 -14.65
C HIS A 266 14.65 4.11 -13.57
N CYS A 267 14.02 2.95 -13.71
CA CYS A 267 14.16 1.81 -12.80
C CYS A 267 13.69 0.51 -13.43
N VAL A 268 14.41 -0.58 -13.20
CA VAL A 268 13.92 -1.93 -13.41
C VAL A 268 13.44 -2.49 -12.08
N LEU A 269 12.14 -2.79 -12.00
CA LEU A 269 11.41 -3.15 -10.78
C LEU A 269 11.69 -4.61 -10.34
N SER A 270 12.96 -5.03 -10.29
CA SER A 270 13.36 -6.33 -9.74
C SER A 270 13.47 -6.29 -8.20
N HIS A 271 13.78 -7.42 -7.57
CA HIS A 271 14.13 -7.42 -6.15
C HIS A 271 15.30 -6.45 -5.86
N ILE A 272 15.27 -5.74 -4.72
CA ILE A 272 16.22 -4.67 -4.39
C ILE A 272 17.68 -5.14 -4.39
N ASP A 273 17.94 -6.38 -3.97
CA ASP A 273 19.29 -6.97 -3.99
C ASP A 273 19.86 -7.07 -5.42
N VAL A 274 19.01 -7.39 -6.40
CA VAL A 274 19.41 -7.50 -7.80
C VAL A 274 19.76 -6.13 -8.35
N GLN A 275 18.98 -5.10 -8.01
CA GLN A 275 19.24 -3.71 -8.42
C GLN A 275 20.52 -3.18 -7.76
N ALA A 276 20.73 -3.49 -6.48
CA ALA A 276 21.95 -3.12 -5.77
C ALA A 276 23.19 -3.81 -6.37
N ALA A 277 23.08 -5.09 -6.73
CA ALA A 277 24.16 -5.81 -7.40
C ALA A 277 24.42 -5.28 -8.82
N ALA A 278 23.38 -4.87 -9.57
CA ALA A 278 23.53 -4.23 -10.87
C ALA A 278 24.29 -2.90 -10.76
N GLU A 279 23.95 -2.07 -9.77
CA GLU A 279 24.62 -0.80 -9.48
C GLU A 279 26.07 -0.99 -9.02
N GLU A 280 26.36 -2.04 -8.24
CA GLU A 280 27.74 -2.37 -7.82
C GLU A 280 28.59 -2.83 -9.01
N GLN A 281 28.03 -3.61 -9.94
CA GLN A 281 28.71 -4.01 -11.17
C GLN A 281 28.90 -2.83 -12.14
N GLN A 282 27.95 -1.91 -12.19
CA GLN A 282 28.03 -0.71 -13.00
C GLN A 282 27.48 0.51 -12.25
N PRO A 283 28.36 1.29 -11.61
CA PRO A 283 27.96 2.53 -10.96
C PRO A 283 27.24 3.49 -11.91
N GLY A 284 26.13 4.07 -11.46
CA GLY A 284 25.27 4.98 -12.22
C GLY A 284 24.26 4.28 -13.15
N SER A 285 24.08 2.96 -13.03
CA SER A 285 23.11 2.20 -13.84
C SER A 285 21.66 2.39 -13.38
N THR A 286 21.45 2.67 -12.09
CA THR A 286 20.14 2.80 -11.44
C THR A 286 19.95 4.20 -10.86
N GLU A 287 18.85 4.84 -11.23
CA GLU A 287 18.52 6.19 -10.71
C GLU A 287 17.80 6.11 -9.35
N LEU A 288 16.97 5.08 -9.14
CA LEU A 288 16.36 4.73 -7.85
C LEU A 288 16.30 3.20 -7.69
N TRP A 289 15.99 2.72 -6.48
CA TRP A 289 15.72 1.29 -6.27
C TRP A 289 14.28 1.00 -5.89
N PHE A 290 13.68 0.03 -6.57
CA PHE A 290 12.34 -0.48 -6.30
C PHE A 290 12.34 -1.56 -5.21
N GLN A 291 11.25 -1.68 -4.44
CA GLN A 291 10.96 -2.88 -3.67
C GLN A 291 9.46 -3.00 -3.34
N SER A 292 8.90 -4.19 -3.50
CA SER A 292 7.59 -4.52 -2.92
C SER A 292 7.72 -4.65 -1.40
N ILE A 293 6.84 -3.98 -0.67
CA ILE A 293 6.80 -4.01 0.81
C ILE A 293 5.39 -4.36 1.30
N ALA A 294 5.33 -4.88 2.53
CA ALA A 294 4.15 -5.39 3.18
C ALA A 294 3.93 -4.72 4.55
N GLY A 295 2.73 -4.87 5.10
CA GLY A 295 2.29 -4.24 6.35
C GLY A 295 2.72 -4.97 7.63
N ASN A 296 3.48 -6.06 7.53
CA ASN A 296 4.03 -6.79 8.70
C ASN A 296 5.32 -7.56 8.39
N ASP A 297 6.03 -7.97 9.43
CA ASP A 297 7.30 -8.73 9.33
C ASP A 297 7.14 -10.05 8.58
N THR A 298 6.05 -10.79 8.82
CA THR A 298 5.83 -12.12 8.25
C THR A 298 5.63 -12.04 6.74
N ALA A 299 4.84 -11.08 6.27
CA ALA A 299 4.59 -10.83 4.86
C ALA A 299 5.84 -10.27 4.17
N ASN A 300 6.57 -9.35 4.80
CA ASN A 300 7.85 -8.85 4.28
C ASN A 300 8.89 -9.97 4.11
N ALA A 301 8.90 -10.96 5.00
CA ALA A 301 9.78 -12.12 4.87
C ALA A 301 9.49 -12.96 3.62
N THR A 302 8.25 -12.95 3.10
CA THR A 302 7.94 -13.62 1.81
C THR A 302 8.60 -12.95 0.61
N PHE A 303 8.93 -11.67 0.75
CA PHE A 303 9.70 -10.90 -0.23
C PHE A 303 11.20 -10.92 0.06
N ASP A 304 11.69 -11.69 1.04
CA ASP A 304 13.09 -11.65 1.52
C ASP A 304 13.53 -10.23 1.97
N VAL A 305 12.62 -9.52 2.63
CA VAL A 305 12.85 -8.16 3.12
C VAL A 305 12.79 -8.11 4.65
N THR A 306 13.74 -7.42 5.26
CA THR A 306 13.71 -7.03 6.68
C THR A 306 13.87 -5.52 6.84
N ILE A 307 13.49 -4.98 8.00
CA ILE A 307 13.63 -3.55 8.30
C ILE A 307 15.09 -3.12 8.21
N GLU A 308 16.01 -3.89 8.79
CA GLU A 308 17.44 -3.61 8.77
C GLU A 308 17.96 -3.54 7.33
N LYS A 309 17.57 -4.51 6.50
CA LYS A 309 17.94 -4.57 5.08
C LYS A 309 17.47 -3.32 4.34
N MET A 310 16.21 -2.90 4.53
CA MET A 310 15.67 -1.71 3.87
C MET A 310 16.28 -0.40 4.37
N VAL A 311 16.53 -0.27 5.68
CA VAL A 311 17.20 0.89 6.25
C VAL A 311 18.63 1.00 5.71
N ASP A 312 19.35 -0.12 5.59
CA ASP A 312 20.69 -0.14 5.03
C ASP A 312 20.70 0.25 3.55
N TYR A 313 19.75 -0.24 2.75
CA TYR A 313 19.61 0.20 1.36
C TYR A 313 19.26 1.68 1.25
N ALA A 314 18.34 2.19 2.07
CA ALA A 314 17.98 3.60 2.10
C ALA A 314 19.20 4.50 2.40
N ARG A 315 20.05 4.10 3.36
CA ARG A 315 21.28 4.83 3.70
C ARG A 315 22.32 4.84 2.57
N ARG A 316 22.37 3.78 1.76
CA ARG A 316 23.31 3.67 0.63
C ARG A 316 22.91 4.54 -0.57
N ARG A 317 21.63 4.87 -0.73
CA ARG A 317 21.17 5.74 -1.82
C ARG A 317 21.54 7.20 -1.53
N GLN A 318 22.41 7.75 -2.37
CA GLN A 318 22.88 9.14 -2.30
C GLN A 318 22.57 9.93 -3.59
N GLY A 319 21.88 9.29 -4.55
CA GLY A 319 21.46 9.92 -5.79
C GLY A 319 20.31 10.91 -5.60
N ARG A 320 19.86 11.54 -6.69
CA ARG A 320 18.73 12.47 -6.70
C ARG A 320 17.44 11.82 -6.18
N PHE A 321 17.27 10.53 -6.45
CA PHE A 321 16.16 9.73 -5.95
C PHE A 321 16.66 8.60 -5.05
N GLY A 322 15.81 8.20 -4.10
CA GLY A 322 16.11 7.15 -3.13
C GLY A 322 15.51 5.82 -3.55
N LEU A 323 14.31 5.56 -3.05
CA LEU A 323 13.61 4.29 -3.18
C LEU A 323 12.22 4.49 -3.80
N TYR A 324 11.71 3.47 -4.46
CA TYR A 324 10.35 3.39 -4.96
C TYR A 324 9.67 2.13 -4.39
N PHE A 325 8.67 2.32 -3.53
CA PHE A 325 7.95 1.21 -2.94
C PHE A 325 6.63 0.95 -3.66
N GLU A 326 6.26 -0.32 -3.78
CA GLU A 326 4.92 -0.74 -4.16
C GLU A 326 4.30 -1.56 -3.04
N THR A 327 3.03 -1.25 -2.77
CA THR A 327 2.21 -1.87 -1.73
C THR A 327 0.99 -2.49 -2.37
N GLY A 328 0.30 -3.39 -1.67
CA GLY A 328 -1.00 -3.88 -2.10
C GLY A 328 -1.59 -4.78 -1.03
N GLN A 329 -2.92 -4.73 -0.84
CA GLN A 329 -3.58 -5.66 0.07
C GLN A 329 -3.57 -7.08 -0.52
N GLY A 330 -3.34 -8.09 0.33
CA GLY A 330 -3.43 -9.50 -0.03
C GLY A 330 -2.13 -10.31 0.13
N ALA A 331 -0.99 -9.65 0.32
CA ALA A 331 0.25 -10.30 0.73
C ALA A 331 0.35 -10.50 2.27
N ASP A 332 -0.38 -9.66 3.02
CA ASP A 332 -0.42 -9.60 4.49
C ASP A 332 -1.42 -10.57 5.14
#